data_AF-A0A9P6WU95-F1
#
_entry.id   AF-A0A9P6WU95-F1
#
_cell.length_a   1.000
_cell.length_b   1.000
_cell.length_c   1.000
_cell.angle_alpha   90.00
_cell.angle_beta   90.00
_cell.angle_gamma   90.00
#
_symmetry.space_group_name_H-M   'P 1'
#
loop_
_entity.id
_entity.type
_entity.pdbx_description
1 polymer ?
#
loop_
_entity_poly.entity_id
_entity_poly.type
_entity_poly.pdbx_seq_one_letter_code
_entity_poly.pdbx_strand_id
1 'polypeptide(L)'
;MCAILPTLLSAKIPTLDTFDPLDPANLADPKFDSVSAEERSHAISLINDDRSRKALERLRYPVAVSVSRYLLAQALVSEVPSAKEDRPKTARHYDDMAEDMALDEYEHHRPASRSSFGSL
;
A
#
# COMPACT_ATOMS: atom_id res chain seq x y z
N MET A 1 -8.02 19.54 -5.12
CA MET A 1 -8.09 18.85 -6.43
C MET A 1 -6.68 18.74 -6.99
N CYS A 2 -6.19 17.53 -7.29
CA CYS A 2 -4.83 17.31 -7.79
C CYS A 2 -4.62 17.95 -9.17
N ALA A 3 -3.72 18.91 -9.28
CA ALA A 3 -3.45 19.69 -10.49
C ALA A 3 -2.51 19.00 -11.50
N ILE A 4 -2.09 17.75 -11.25
CA ILE A 4 -0.98 17.09 -11.97
C ILE A 4 -1.29 16.85 -13.45
N LEU A 5 -2.52 16.43 -13.79
CA LEU A 5 -2.92 16.12 -15.17
C LEU A 5 -2.81 17.34 -16.12
N PRO A 6 -3.39 18.51 -15.77
CA PRO A 6 -3.21 19.74 -16.54
C PRO A 6 -1.72 20.12 -16.75
N THR A 7 -0.88 19.95 -15.73
CA THR A 7 0.55 20.28 -15.82
C THR A 7 1.28 19.35 -16.80
N LEU A 8 1.02 18.04 -16.74
CA LEU A 8 1.63 17.07 -17.66
C LEU A 8 1.24 17.35 -19.12
N LEU A 9 -0.03 17.67 -19.37
CA LEU A 9 -0.52 18.05 -20.69
C LEU A 9 0.14 19.34 -21.20
N SER A 10 0.29 20.35 -20.32
CA SER A 10 0.99 21.60 -20.68
C SER A 10 2.47 21.38 -21.02
N ALA A 11 3.10 20.39 -20.37
CA ALA A 11 4.47 19.96 -20.63
C ALA A 11 4.61 19.02 -21.85
N LYS A 12 3.51 18.77 -22.59
CA LYS A 12 3.44 17.84 -23.74
C LYS A 12 3.85 16.41 -23.39
N ILE A 13 3.64 16.00 -22.15
CA ILE A 13 3.86 14.63 -21.72
C ILE A 13 2.55 13.86 -21.94
N PRO A 14 2.48 12.93 -22.91
CA PRO A 14 1.27 12.18 -23.17
C PRO A 14 0.98 11.22 -21.99
N THR A 15 -0.29 11.15 -21.59
CA THR A 15 -0.77 10.14 -20.66
C THR A 15 -1.07 8.86 -21.42
N LEU A 16 -0.56 7.73 -20.94
CA LEU A 16 -0.87 6.41 -21.48
C LEU A 16 -1.91 5.75 -20.58
N ASP A 17 -3.16 5.75 -21.04
CA ASP A 17 -4.28 5.17 -20.29
C ASP A 17 -4.22 3.63 -20.27
N THR A 18 -3.51 3.03 -21.22
CA THR A 18 -3.39 1.57 -21.41
C THR A 18 -1.98 1.06 -21.08
N PHE A 19 -1.27 1.73 -20.16
CA PHE A 19 0.06 1.28 -19.76
C PHE A 19 -0.02 -0.04 -18.98
N ASP A 20 0.57 -1.10 -19.52
CA ASP A 20 0.75 -2.37 -18.84
C ASP A 20 2.17 -2.47 -18.25
N PRO A 21 2.33 -2.50 -16.91
CA PRO A 21 3.63 -2.63 -16.27
C PRO A 21 4.36 -3.95 -16.56
N LEU A 22 3.67 -4.97 -17.09
CA LEU A 22 4.25 -6.28 -17.41
C LEU A 22 4.52 -6.47 -18.91
N ASP A 23 4.19 -5.47 -19.75
CA ASP A 23 4.47 -5.54 -21.19
C ASP A 23 5.99 -5.38 -21.46
N PRO A 24 6.65 -6.37 -22.08
CA PRO A 24 8.07 -6.30 -22.39
C PRO A 24 8.47 -5.13 -23.30
N ALA A 25 7.53 -4.54 -24.05
CA ALA A 25 7.77 -3.34 -24.84
C ALA A 25 8.03 -2.10 -23.96
N ASN A 26 7.50 -2.08 -22.73
CA ASN A 26 7.64 -0.96 -21.79
C ASN A 26 8.99 -0.96 -21.04
N LEU A 27 9.82 -1.98 -21.23
CA LEU A 27 11.17 -2.02 -20.65
C LEU A 27 12.12 -1.10 -21.43
N ALA A 28 12.27 0.14 -20.96
CA ALA A 28 13.07 1.19 -21.61
C ALA A 28 14.58 1.16 -21.26
N ASP A 29 15.06 0.15 -20.53
CA ASP A 29 16.47 0.05 -20.17
C ASP A 29 17.27 -0.47 -21.39
N PRO A 30 18.24 0.31 -21.93
CA PRO A 30 18.99 -0.04 -23.13
C PRO A 30 19.75 -1.37 -23.02
N LYS A 31 20.03 -1.82 -21.79
CA LYS A 31 20.64 -3.14 -21.54
C LYS A 31 19.81 -4.27 -22.15
N PHE A 32 18.49 -4.09 -22.30
CA PHE A 32 17.58 -5.10 -22.79
C PHE A 32 17.18 -4.92 -24.27
N ASP A 33 17.79 -3.99 -25.01
CA ASP A 33 17.39 -3.72 -26.40
C ASP A 33 17.76 -4.85 -27.38
N SER A 34 18.83 -5.60 -27.07
CA SER A 34 19.35 -6.67 -27.93
C SER A 34 18.91 -8.08 -27.52
N VAL A 35 18.16 -8.21 -26.42
CA VAL A 35 17.66 -9.51 -25.92
C VAL A 35 16.28 -9.85 -26.50
N SER A 36 15.94 -11.13 -26.41
CA SER A 36 14.67 -11.65 -26.90
C SER A 36 13.47 -11.11 -26.11
N ALA A 37 12.28 -11.18 -26.72
CA ALA A 37 11.03 -10.78 -26.06
C ALA A 37 10.74 -11.60 -24.79
N GLU A 38 11.13 -12.89 -24.78
CA GLU A 38 10.98 -13.78 -23.63
C GLU A 38 11.86 -13.34 -22.46
N GLU A 39 13.14 -13.04 -22.73
CA GLU A 39 14.06 -12.52 -21.71
C GLU A 39 13.60 -11.15 -21.18
N ARG A 40 13.04 -10.30 -22.04
CA ARG A 40 12.45 -9.02 -21.63
C ARG A 40 11.22 -9.22 -20.74
N SER A 41 10.35 -10.17 -21.07
CA SER A 41 9.17 -10.50 -20.25
C SER A 41 9.55 -11.06 -18.88
N HIS A 42 10.57 -11.90 -18.83
CA HIS A 42 11.11 -12.39 -17.57
C HIS A 42 11.75 -11.25 -16.75
N ALA A 43 12.54 -10.40 -17.39
CA ALA A 43 13.19 -9.27 -16.73
C ALA A 43 12.19 -8.26 -16.15
N ILE A 44 11.15 -7.89 -16.90
CA ILE A 44 10.14 -6.93 -16.42
C ILE A 44 9.35 -7.50 -15.23
N SER A 45 9.04 -8.80 -15.27
CA SER A 45 8.38 -9.50 -14.16
C SER A 45 9.22 -9.46 -12.89
N LEU A 46 10.53 -9.76 -12.99
CA LEU A 46 11.45 -9.70 -11.85
C LEU A 46 11.62 -8.29 -11.29
N ILE A 47 11.76 -7.29 -12.16
CA ILE A 47 11.89 -5.89 -11.76
C ILE A 47 10.64 -5.43 -11.01
N ASN A 48 9.47 -5.79 -11.52
CA ASN A 48 8.23 -5.37 -10.93
C ASN A 48 7.94 -6.09 -9.59
N ASP A 49 8.26 -7.38 -9.48
CA ASP A 49 8.19 -8.14 -8.21
C ASP A 49 9.10 -7.50 -7.15
N ASP A 50 10.36 -7.22 -7.47
CA ASP A 50 11.32 -6.60 -6.55
C ASP A 50 10.86 -5.21 -6.08
N ARG A 51 10.42 -4.35 -7.02
CA ARG A 51 9.90 -3.01 -6.68
C ARG A 51 8.66 -3.09 -5.80
N SER A 52 7.73 -3.98 -6.14
CA SER A 52 6.50 -4.19 -5.38
C SER A 52 6.79 -4.71 -3.98
N ARG A 53 7.75 -5.64 -3.83
CA ARG A 53 8.19 -6.17 -2.53
C ARG A 53 8.80 -5.08 -1.66
N LYS A 54 9.70 -4.26 -2.20
CA LYS A 54 10.28 -3.10 -1.50
C LYS A 54 9.21 -2.09 -1.07
N ALA A 55 8.17 -1.89 -1.88
CA ALA A 55 7.04 -1.04 -1.50
C ALA A 55 6.23 -1.65 -0.34
N LEU A 56 5.94 -2.96 -0.40
CA LEU A 56 5.19 -3.69 0.63
C LEU A 56 5.90 -3.73 1.98
N GLU A 57 7.24 -3.74 1.99
CA GLU A 57 8.06 -3.67 3.21
C GLU A 57 7.88 -2.37 3.99
N ARG A 58 7.59 -1.27 3.28
CA ARG A 58 7.39 0.06 3.88
C ARG A 58 5.99 0.25 4.44
N LEU A 59 5.04 -0.59 4.05
CA LEU A 59 3.65 -0.53 4.51
C LEU A 59 3.49 -1.22 5.88
N ARG A 60 2.50 -0.77 6.64
CA ARG A 60 2.07 -1.49 7.86
C ARG A 60 1.55 -2.87 7.49
N TYR A 61 1.79 -3.87 8.34
CA TYR A 61 1.49 -5.27 8.00
C TYR A 61 0.06 -5.51 7.49
N PRO A 62 -1.02 -5.04 8.14
CA PRO A 62 -2.37 -5.27 7.63
C PRO A 62 -2.60 -4.65 6.25
N VAL A 63 -2.08 -3.45 6.02
CA VAL A 63 -2.18 -2.74 4.73
C VAL A 63 -1.37 -3.51 3.68
N ALA A 64 -0.14 -3.90 3.99
CA ALA A 64 0.70 -4.65 3.07
C ALA A 64 0.08 -5.98 2.66
N VAL A 65 -0.57 -6.70 3.59
CA VAL A 65 -1.29 -7.94 3.25
C VAL A 65 -2.41 -7.63 2.26
N SER A 66 -3.24 -6.62 2.52
CA SER A 66 -4.32 -6.26 1.59
C SER A 66 -3.81 -5.84 0.20
N VAL A 67 -2.78 -4.99 0.15
CA VAL A 67 -2.17 -4.52 -1.09
C VAL A 67 -1.48 -5.66 -1.83
N SER A 68 -0.76 -6.54 -1.13
CA SER A 68 -0.08 -7.68 -1.75
C SER A 68 -1.04 -8.65 -2.43
N ARG A 69 -2.24 -8.86 -1.89
CA ARG A 69 -3.27 -9.69 -2.53
C ARG A 69 -3.74 -9.07 -3.84
N TYR A 70 -3.91 -7.75 -3.86
CA TYR A 70 -4.24 -7.04 -5.09
C TYR A 70 -3.09 -7.16 -6.11
N LEU A 71 -1.85 -6.93 -5.69
CA LEU A 71 -0.68 -7.03 -6.57
C LEU A 71 -0.47 -8.44 -7.10
N LEU A 72 -0.71 -9.47 -6.29
CA LEU A 72 -0.69 -10.88 -6.69
C LEU A 72 -1.74 -11.17 -7.77
N ALA A 73 -2.96 -10.65 -7.63
CA ALA A 73 -4.01 -10.79 -8.64
C ALA A 73 -3.65 -10.10 -9.97
N GLN A 74 -2.80 -9.07 -9.93
CA GLN A 74 -2.25 -8.37 -11.11
C GLN A 74 -0.94 -9.00 -11.61
N ALA A 75 -0.51 -10.15 -11.08
CA ALA A 75 0.77 -10.80 -11.39
C ALA A 75 2.02 -9.91 -11.15
N LEU A 76 1.88 -8.85 -10.34
CA LEU A 76 2.95 -7.90 -10.04
C LEU A 76 3.89 -8.39 -8.94
N VAL A 77 3.44 -9.37 -8.15
CA VAL A 77 4.19 -10.02 -7.08
C VAL A 77 3.90 -11.52 -7.12
N SER A 78 4.91 -12.34 -6.82
CA SER A 78 4.85 -13.80 -6.79
C SER A 78 4.20 -14.37 -5.51
N GLU A 79 4.34 -13.70 -4.38
CA GLU A 79 3.86 -14.19 -3.08
C GLU A 79 3.42 -13.08 -2.11
N VAL A 80 2.53 -13.44 -1.17
CA VAL A 80 2.10 -12.54 -0.09
C VAL A 80 3.19 -12.48 0.99
N PRO A 81 3.54 -11.30 1.52
CA PRO A 81 4.52 -11.17 2.58
C PRO A 81 4.06 -11.92 3.84
N SER A 82 4.89 -12.87 4.30
CA SER A 82 4.69 -13.57 5.57
C SER A 82 4.69 -12.59 6.75
N ALA A 83 3.98 -12.95 7.82
CA ALA A 83 4.02 -12.22 9.09
C ALA A 83 5.46 -12.23 9.61
N LYS A 84 6.18 -11.12 9.42
CA LYS A 84 7.43 -10.88 10.12
C LYS A 84 7.12 -9.99 11.31
N GLU A 85 7.39 -10.52 12.51
CA GLU A 85 7.30 -9.84 13.81
C GLU A 85 8.19 -8.58 13.90
N ASP A 86 9.01 -8.32 12.88
CA ASP A 86 10.12 -7.37 12.89
C ASP A 86 9.97 -6.25 11.85
N ARG A 87 8.73 -5.81 11.56
CA ARG A 87 8.56 -4.58 10.77
C ARG A 87 8.91 -3.38 11.63
N PRO A 88 9.67 -2.40 11.10
CA PRO A 88 9.99 -1.20 11.84
C PRO A 88 8.69 -0.57 12.34
N LYS A 89 8.58 -0.43 13.66
CA LYS A 89 7.56 0.39 14.30
C LYS A 89 7.89 1.82 13.89
N THR A 90 7.40 2.25 12.73
CA THR A 90 7.47 3.66 12.36
C THR A 90 6.79 4.42 13.49
N ALA A 91 7.55 5.27 14.16
CA ALA A 91 7.06 6.07 15.26
C ALA A 91 5.87 6.87 14.74
N ARG A 92 4.74 6.75 15.44
CA ARG A 92 3.55 7.57 15.17
C ARG A 92 3.99 9.03 15.23
N HIS A 93 3.72 9.81 14.19
CA HIS A 93 3.72 11.26 14.32
C HIS A 93 2.49 11.58 15.17
N TYR A 94 2.68 11.76 16.47
CA TYR A 94 1.63 12.08 17.45
C TYR A 94 1.27 13.57 17.34
N ASP A 95 0.76 13.98 16.18
CA ASP A 95 0.09 15.28 16.06
C ASP A 95 -1.40 15.04 16.28
N ASP A 96 -1.76 14.72 17.53
CA ASP A 96 -3.07 14.96 18.18
C ASP A 96 -3.21 14.07 19.42
N MET A 97 -2.48 14.42 20.48
CA MET A 97 -2.72 13.87 21.84
C MET A 97 -3.94 14.51 22.52
N ALA A 98 -4.59 15.47 21.86
CA ALA A 98 -5.71 16.21 22.41
C ALA A 98 -7.03 15.42 22.35
N GLU A 99 -7.20 14.51 21.40
CA GLU A 99 -8.44 13.73 21.26
C GLU A 99 -8.50 12.51 22.22
N ASP A 100 -7.37 11.87 22.53
CA ASP A 100 -7.35 10.68 23.41
C ASP A 100 -7.65 11.02 24.89
N MET A 101 -7.31 12.22 25.38
CA MET A 101 -7.63 12.64 26.75
C MET A 101 -9.11 12.96 26.97
N ALA A 102 -9.90 13.14 25.89
CA ALA A 102 -11.33 13.44 26.01
C ALA A 102 -12.19 12.18 26.25
N LEU A 103 -11.66 10.98 25.99
CA LEU A 103 -12.38 9.71 26.17
C LEU A 103 -12.28 9.16 27.60
N ASP A 104 -11.14 9.36 28.28
CA ASP A 104 -10.93 8.84 29.64
C ASP A 104 -11.82 9.53 30.70
N GLU A 105 -12.17 10.81 30.48
CA GLU A 105 -13.03 11.58 31.40
C GLU A 105 -14.50 11.13 31.34
N TYR A 106 -14.95 10.56 30.21
CA TYR A 106 -16.34 10.10 30.06
C TYR A 106 -16.60 8.76 30.77
N GLU A 107 -15.63 7.85 30.83
CA GLU A 107 -15.80 6.57 31.54
C GLU A 107 -15.80 6.72 33.07
N HIS A 108 -15.08 7.70 33.63
CA HIS A 108 -14.96 7.88 35.08
C HIS A 108 -16.23 8.48 35.74
N HIS A 109 -17.13 9.06 34.95
CA HIS A 109 -18.35 9.71 35.45
C HIS A 109 -19.63 8.95 35.13
N ARG A 110 -19.55 7.67 34.73
CA ARG A 110 -20.75 6.86 34.50
C ARG A 110 -21.52 6.67 35.82
N PRO A 111 -22.75 7.20 35.96
CA PRO A 111 -23.55 6.96 37.16
C PRO A 111 -23.96 5.48 37.16
N ALA A 112 -23.70 4.78 38.27
CA ALA A 112 -24.13 3.41 38.46
C ALA A 112 -25.66 3.32 38.34
N SER A 113 -26.14 2.80 37.22
CA SER A 113 -27.56 2.49 37.04
C SER A 113 -27.90 1.29 37.93
N ARG A 114 -28.70 1.53 38.97
CA ARG A 114 -29.32 0.51 39.83
C ARG A 114 -30.13 -0.46 38.96
N SER A 115 -29.69 -1.72 38.84
CA SER A 115 -30.58 -2.79 38.37
C SER A 115 -31.35 -3.37 39.56
N SER A 116 -32.62 -3.00 39.65
CA SER A 116 -33.61 -3.68 40.48
C SER A 116 -34.08 -4.92 39.71
N PHE A 117 -33.58 -6.10 40.05
CA PHE A 117 -34.26 -7.34 39.67
C PHE A 117 -35.09 -7.81 40.87
N GLY A 118 -36.40 -7.76 40.68
CA GLY A 118 -37.42 -8.15 41.64
C GLY A 118 -37.54 -9.67 41.80
N SER A 119 -38.14 -10.01 42.94
CA SER A 119 -38.55 -11.32 43.45
C SER A 119 -39.05 -12.34 42.42
N LEU A 120 -38.76 -13.62 42.69
CA LEU A 120 -39.74 -14.65 43.08
C LEU A 120 -39.04 -15.78 43.83
#